data_AF-A0ABD2KID7-F1
#
_entry.id   AF-A0ABD2KID7-F1
#
_cell.length_a   1.000
_cell.length_b   1.000
_cell.length_c   1.000
_cell.angle_alpha   90.00
_cell.angle_beta   90.00
_cell.angle_gamma   90.00
#
_symmetry.space_group_name_H-M   'P 1'
#
loop_
_entity.id
_entity.type
_entity.pdbx_description
1 polymer ?
#
loop_
_entity_poly.entity_id
_entity_poly.type
_entity_poly.pdbx_seq_one_letter_code
_entity_poly.pdbx_strand_id
1 'polypeptide(L)'
;MEIWNSALRWADEQCRQNDIECSAVNRRKMLGPALFNIRFPLIPKEDLTKGVVSTDVLTMEEVDSIYQHFSHPNLSDVPALFPLKFPTQQRCKYEDTIEMEIEKVSEFALEEAESYRLSDAVDIGGFSWNIWAKISTKDGNNEKWLGLLLCYDSSEKGSLIKISELLDPSKGFYNEDEDKVKLAIDVIVDEPKTEKFISDPNKSNGTLSMEIEKLSEFAREITWSERKSETVYVTGMPWKIIVQINTKDGNNEKWFGFALLCDASEKDGNWSRECSSTFRIVSQKNGVEDFHKTESDEKGIFNSEVTNRGFKNFISFAELMDPSKDLYNEEEDKVTLAIHLTYTCLAALRPRSGRISSFTIHLAY
;
A
#
# COMPACT_ATOMS: atom_id res chain seq x y z
N MET A 1 -17.61 -19.97 4.50
CA MET A 1 -17.29 -21.41 4.71
C MET A 1 -16.13 -21.94 3.88
N GLU A 2 -16.03 -21.61 2.59
CA GLU A 2 -14.98 -22.19 1.71
C GLU A 2 -13.54 -21.95 2.18
N ILE A 3 -13.25 -20.76 2.71
CA ILE A 3 -11.93 -20.40 3.26
C ILE A 3 -11.57 -21.32 4.43
N TRP A 4 -12.50 -21.56 5.35
CA TRP A 4 -12.29 -22.44 6.50
C TRP A 4 -12.00 -23.89 6.06
N ASN A 5 -12.83 -24.43 5.18
CA ASN A 5 -12.65 -25.79 4.67
C ASN A 5 -11.30 -25.95 3.94
N SER A 6 -10.86 -24.92 3.23
CA SER A 6 -9.58 -24.91 2.52
C SER A 6 -8.40 -24.82 3.48
N ALA A 7 -8.50 -23.97 4.51
CA ALA A 7 -7.51 -23.87 5.58
C ALA A 7 -7.38 -25.19 6.35
N LEU A 8 -8.49 -25.85 6.66
CA LEU A 8 -8.49 -27.13 7.37
C LEU A 8 -7.83 -28.25 6.54
N ARG A 9 -8.13 -28.33 5.24
CA ARG A 9 -7.46 -29.28 4.33
C ARG A 9 -5.96 -29.01 4.21
N TRP A 10 -5.57 -27.74 4.15
CA TRP A 10 -4.15 -27.37 4.13
C TRP A 10 -3.47 -27.77 5.45
N ALA A 11 -4.11 -27.54 6.59
CA ALA A 11 -3.58 -27.92 7.90
C ALA A 11 -3.43 -29.44 8.04
N ASP A 12 -4.42 -30.22 7.57
CA ASP A 12 -4.31 -31.69 7.50
C ASP A 12 -3.11 -32.13 6.65
N GLU A 13 -2.90 -31.49 5.50
CA GLU A 13 -1.77 -31.81 4.63
C GLU A 13 -0.43 -31.45 5.28
N GLN A 14 -0.34 -30.31 5.98
CA GLN A 14 0.85 -29.97 6.75
C GLN A 14 1.10 -30.97 7.89
N CYS A 15 0.06 -31.46 8.57
CA CYS A 15 0.22 -32.52 9.56
C CYS A 15 0.80 -33.80 8.94
N ARG A 16 0.29 -34.23 7.78
CA ARG A 16 0.82 -35.41 7.05
C ARG A 16 2.27 -35.23 6.63
N GLN A 17 2.63 -34.05 6.11
CA GLN A 17 4.01 -33.75 5.70
C GLN A 17 5.01 -33.76 6.86
N ASN A 18 4.53 -33.51 8.08
CA ASN A 18 5.33 -33.54 9.31
C ASN A 18 5.22 -34.87 10.07
N ASP A 19 4.60 -35.90 9.48
CA ASP A 19 4.35 -37.22 10.11
C ASP A 19 3.68 -37.14 11.48
N ILE A 20 2.77 -36.17 11.66
CA ILE A 20 1.97 -36.00 12.88
C ILE A 20 0.48 -36.24 12.62
N GLU A 21 -0.24 -36.70 13.63
CA GLU A 21 -1.68 -36.91 13.55
C GLU A 21 -2.42 -35.60 13.24
N CYS A 22 -3.44 -35.67 12.37
CA CYS A 22 -4.34 -34.55 12.07
C CYS A 22 -5.34 -34.30 13.21
N SER A 23 -4.83 -34.07 14.43
CA SER A 23 -5.63 -33.72 15.60
C SER A 23 -5.99 -32.22 15.59
N ALA A 24 -7.03 -31.82 16.33
CA ALA A 24 -7.42 -30.41 16.44
C ALA A 24 -6.27 -29.50 16.92
N VAL A 25 -5.49 -29.99 17.90
CA VAL A 25 -4.31 -29.30 18.44
C VAL A 25 -3.25 -29.09 17.37
N ASN A 26 -2.96 -30.13 16.58
CA ASN A 26 -1.95 -30.06 15.53
C ASN A 26 -2.41 -29.16 14.37
N ARG A 27 -3.68 -29.26 13.95
CA ARG A 27 -4.27 -28.36 12.94
C ARG A 27 -4.16 -26.91 13.36
N ARG A 28 -4.54 -26.61 14.62
CA ARG A 28 -4.42 -25.26 15.18
C ARG A 28 -2.96 -24.77 15.15
N LYS A 29 -2.01 -25.64 15.51
CA LYS A 29 -0.58 -25.35 15.45
C LYS A 29 -0.11 -25.07 14.02
N MET A 30 -0.54 -25.87 13.05
CA MET A 30 -0.18 -25.67 11.63
C MET A 30 -0.76 -24.36 11.08
N LEU A 31 -2.01 -24.03 11.41
CA LEU A 31 -2.67 -22.79 10.99
C LEU A 31 -2.01 -21.55 11.63
N GLY A 32 -1.56 -21.66 12.88
CA GLY A 32 -0.80 -20.60 13.56
C GLY A 32 -1.49 -19.24 13.50
N PRO A 33 -0.76 -18.14 13.23
CA PRO A 33 -1.32 -16.80 13.12
C PRO A 33 -2.40 -16.64 12.04
N ALA A 34 -2.36 -17.47 10.98
CA ALA A 34 -3.31 -17.36 9.87
C ALA A 34 -4.75 -17.71 10.29
N LEU A 35 -4.93 -18.48 11.36
CA LEU A 35 -6.24 -18.80 11.94
C LEU A 35 -7.02 -17.52 12.31
N PHE A 36 -6.34 -16.52 12.86
CA PHE A 36 -6.94 -15.27 13.31
C PHE A 36 -7.32 -14.32 12.18
N ASN A 37 -6.90 -14.62 10.94
CA ASN A 37 -7.32 -13.88 9.74
C ASN A 37 -8.65 -14.38 9.16
N ILE A 38 -9.18 -15.49 9.68
CA ILE A 38 -10.47 -16.05 9.26
C ILE A 38 -11.60 -15.31 9.98
N ARG A 39 -12.55 -14.79 9.19
CA ARG A 39 -13.70 -14.01 9.66
C ARG A 39 -14.83 -14.91 10.12
N PHE A 40 -14.63 -15.68 11.18
CA PHE A 40 -15.68 -16.54 11.77
C PHE A 40 -16.98 -15.79 12.12
N PRO A 41 -16.94 -14.52 12.60
CA PRO A 41 -18.15 -13.73 12.82
C PRO A 41 -19.00 -13.45 11.57
N LEU A 42 -18.47 -13.67 10.36
CA LEU A 42 -19.22 -13.54 9.10
C LEU A 42 -19.76 -14.86 8.58
N ILE A 43 -19.44 -15.97 9.23
CA ILE A 43 -19.98 -17.29 8.87
C ILE A 43 -21.39 -17.39 9.46
N PRO A 44 -22.41 -17.81 8.68
CA PRO A 44 -23.74 -18.04 9.23
C PRO A 44 -23.68 -18.94 10.47
N LYS A 45 -24.42 -18.58 11.52
CA LYS A 45 -24.37 -19.24 12.83
C LYS A 45 -24.50 -20.76 12.75
N GLU A 46 -25.39 -21.26 11.88
CA GLU A 46 -25.61 -22.69 11.66
C GLU A 46 -24.38 -23.39 11.07
N ASP A 47 -23.73 -22.77 10.08
CA ASP A 47 -22.54 -23.29 9.42
C ASP A 47 -21.33 -23.27 10.35
N LEU A 48 -21.22 -22.22 11.18
CA LEU A 48 -20.18 -22.14 12.21
C LEU A 48 -20.33 -23.30 13.21
N THR A 49 -21.56 -23.55 13.68
CA THR A 49 -21.85 -24.64 14.63
C THR A 49 -21.49 -26.00 14.03
N LYS A 50 -21.95 -26.26 12.80
CA LYS A 50 -21.82 -27.58 12.16
C LYS A 50 -20.41 -27.85 11.63
N GLY A 51 -19.75 -26.83 11.09
CA GLY A 51 -18.52 -26.99 10.30
C GLY A 51 -17.24 -26.45 10.93
N VAL A 52 -17.34 -25.59 11.95
CA VAL A 52 -16.17 -25.00 12.63
C VAL A 52 -16.08 -25.50 14.06
N VAL A 53 -17.13 -25.31 14.87
CA VAL A 53 -17.13 -25.67 16.30
C VAL A 53 -16.89 -27.17 16.49
N SER A 54 -17.50 -28.00 15.65
CA SER A 54 -17.34 -29.47 15.68
C SER A 54 -15.92 -29.98 15.41
N THR A 55 -15.00 -29.13 14.97
CA THR A 55 -13.62 -29.51 14.66
C THR A 55 -12.68 -29.41 15.85
N ASP A 56 -13.11 -28.79 16.95
CA ASP A 56 -12.33 -28.49 18.17
C ASP A 56 -11.05 -27.68 17.93
N VAL A 57 -10.89 -27.07 16.75
CA VAL A 57 -9.71 -26.25 16.41
C VAL A 57 -9.76 -24.88 17.11
N LEU A 58 -10.95 -24.33 17.33
CA LEU A 58 -11.16 -23.09 18.11
C LEU A 58 -11.28 -23.43 19.60
N THR A 59 -10.79 -22.54 20.47
CA THR A 59 -11.00 -22.72 21.91
C THR A 59 -12.43 -22.38 22.30
N MET A 60 -12.91 -22.89 23.44
CA MET A 60 -14.25 -22.55 23.93
C MET A 60 -14.41 -21.05 24.18
N GLU A 61 -13.37 -20.37 24.68
CA GLU A 61 -13.38 -18.91 24.85
C GLU A 61 -13.54 -18.16 23.52
N GLU A 62 -12.88 -18.63 22.47
CA GLU A 62 -12.98 -18.07 21.12
C GLU A 62 -14.37 -18.29 20.53
N VAL A 63 -14.91 -19.50 20.68
CA VAL A 63 -16.27 -19.84 20.25
C VAL A 63 -17.30 -18.98 20.98
N ASP A 64 -17.18 -18.85 22.31
CA ASP A 64 -18.05 -18.01 23.12
C ASP A 64 -17.96 -16.54 22.71
N SER A 65 -16.76 -16.02 22.42
CA SER A 65 -16.59 -14.64 21.95
C SER A 65 -17.32 -14.38 20.61
N ILE A 66 -17.34 -15.36 19.70
CA ILE A 66 -18.05 -15.26 18.42
C ILE A 66 -19.57 -15.31 18.64
N TYR A 67 -20.07 -16.19 19.51
CA TYR A 67 -21.49 -16.27 19.82
C TYR A 67 -22.02 -15.04 20.60
N GLN A 68 -21.19 -14.48 21.48
CA GLN A 68 -21.49 -13.21 22.13
C GLN A 68 -21.64 -12.09 21.09
N HIS A 69 -20.74 -12.04 20.10
CA HIS A 69 -20.84 -11.09 18.99
C HIS A 69 -22.12 -11.27 18.16
N PHE A 70 -22.54 -12.49 17.84
CA PHE A 70 -23.81 -12.73 17.14
C PHE A 70 -25.03 -12.22 17.93
N SER A 71 -24.96 -12.25 19.26
CA SER A 71 -26.05 -11.80 20.12
C SER A 71 -26.06 -10.28 20.28
N HIS A 72 -24.89 -9.64 20.19
CA HIS A 72 -24.68 -8.22 20.47
C HIS A 72 -23.64 -7.59 19.52
N PRO A 73 -23.97 -7.36 18.24
CA PRO A 73 -22.99 -6.90 17.25
C PRO A 73 -22.45 -5.47 17.48
N ASN A 74 -23.13 -4.64 18.28
CA ASN A 74 -22.88 -3.19 18.43
C ASN A 74 -22.51 -2.73 19.85
N LEU A 75 -22.22 -3.62 20.79
CA LEU A 75 -22.02 -3.22 22.20
C LEU A 75 -20.54 -3.08 22.57
N SER A 76 -20.06 -1.84 22.55
CA SER A 76 -18.81 -1.41 23.21
C SER A 76 -18.95 -1.32 24.75
N ASP A 77 -20.17 -1.45 25.28
CA ASP A 77 -20.50 -1.14 26.68
C ASP A 77 -20.77 -2.36 27.59
N VAL A 78 -20.65 -3.59 27.08
CA VAL A 78 -20.70 -4.81 27.91
C VAL A 78 -19.29 -5.35 28.06
N PRO A 79 -18.78 -5.57 29.28
CA PRO A 79 -17.52 -6.27 29.48
C PRO A 79 -17.64 -7.68 28.90
N ALA A 80 -17.09 -7.90 27.71
CA ALA A 80 -17.03 -9.22 27.12
C ALA A 80 -16.19 -10.11 28.05
N LEU A 81 -16.74 -11.24 28.49
CA LEU A 81 -16.01 -12.21 29.31
C LEU A 81 -14.74 -12.68 28.60
N PHE A 82 -14.77 -12.69 27.26
CA PHE A 82 -13.63 -12.97 26.40
C PHE A 82 -13.57 -11.97 25.23
N PRO A 83 -12.43 -11.31 24.98
CA PRO A 83 -12.30 -10.38 23.87
C PRO A 83 -12.36 -11.13 22.53
N LEU A 84 -13.14 -10.59 21.58
CA LEU A 84 -13.24 -11.15 20.23
C LEU A 84 -11.93 -10.95 19.46
N LYS A 85 -11.32 -12.05 19.01
CA LYS A 85 -10.01 -12.06 18.33
C LYS A 85 -10.10 -12.15 16.80
N PHE A 86 -11.31 -12.19 16.25
CA PHE A 86 -11.54 -12.41 14.82
C PHE A 86 -12.16 -11.17 14.16
N PRO A 87 -11.82 -10.87 12.89
CA PRO A 87 -12.37 -9.69 12.22
C PRO A 87 -13.87 -9.84 11.96
N THR A 88 -14.61 -8.75 12.18
CA THR A 88 -16.08 -8.68 12.11
C THR A 88 -16.61 -7.98 10.86
N GLN A 89 -15.75 -7.27 10.13
CA GLN A 89 -16.15 -6.48 8.97
C GLN A 89 -16.17 -7.34 7.70
N GLN A 90 -17.27 -7.25 6.94
CA GLN A 90 -17.29 -7.67 5.53
C GLN A 90 -16.21 -6.89 4.76
N ARG A 91 -15.62 -7.51 3.72
CA ARG A 91 -14.76 -6.73 2.82
C ARG A 91 -15.65 -5.79 2.01
N CYS A 92 -15.41 -4.48 2.07
CA CYS A 92 -16.03 -3.56 1.14
C CYS A 92 -15.49 -3.80 -0.28
N LYS A 93 -16.28 -3.44 -1.28
CA LYS A 93 -15.85 -3.39 -2.68
C LYS A 93 -15.97 -1.96 -3.14
N TYR A 94 -14.96 -1.48 -3.85
CA TYR A 94 -14.99 -0.20 -4.51
C TYR A 94 -15.24 -0.45 -6.00
N GLU A 95 -16.30 0.16 -6.52
CA GLU A 95 -16.72 0.05 -7.91
C GLU A 95 -16.61 1.43 -8.53
N ASP A 96 -15.89 1.52 -9.66
CA ASP A 96 -15.82 2.74 -10.45
C ASP A 96 -15.50 2.41 -11.91
N THR A 97 -15.69 3.38 -12.79
CA THR A 97 -15.43 3.26 -14.23
C THR A 97 -14.22 4.12 -14.59
N ILE A 98 -13.24 3.51 -15.25
CA ILE A 98 -12.10 4.24 -15.81
C ILE A 98 -12.38 4.48 -17.29
N GLU A 99 -12.46 5.75 -17.68
CA GLU A 99 -12.69 6.15 -19.06
C GLU A 99 -11.39 6.58 -19.73
N MET A 100 -11.32 6.40 -21.05
CA MET A 100 -10.21 6.80 -21.88
C MET A 100 -10.72 7.22 -23.25
N GLU A 101 -10.24 8.36 -23.75
CA GLU A 101 -10.43 8.78 -25.12
C GLU A 101 -9.11 8.65 -25.88
N ILE A 102 -9.12 8.00 -27.04
CA ILE A 102 -7.98 7.95 -27.94
C ILE A 102 -8.31 8.83 -29.14
N GLU A 103 -7.57 9.92 -29.26
CA GLU A 103 -7.57 10.78 -30.44
C GLU A 103 -6.66 10.19 -31.53
N LYS A 104 -6.96 10.52 -32.78
CA LYS A 104 -6.20 10.07 -33.96
C LYS A 104 -6.08 8.54 -33.99
N VAL A 105 -7.18 7.85 -33.70
CA VAL A 105 -7.16 6.38 -33.57
C VAL A 105 -6.81 5.71 -34.90
N SER A 106 -7.14 6.33 -36.03
CA SER A 106 -6.72 5.88 -37.36
C SER A 106 -5.20 5.92 -37.54
N GLU A 107 -4.51 6.94 -37.01
CA GLU A 107 -3.04 7.00 -36.99
C GLU A 107 -2.48 5.96 -36.02
N PHE A 108 -3.04 5.87 -34.81
CA PHE A 108 -2.60 4.91 -33.78
C PHE A 108 -2.68 3.46 -34.26
N ALA A 109 -3.73 3.11 -35.02
CA ALA A 109 -3.90 1.80 -35.64
C ALA A 109 -2.77 1.40 -36.59
N LEU A 110 -2.07 2.37 -37.19
CA LEU A 110 -0.98 2.14 -38.11
C LEU A 110 0.38 2.00 -37.41
N GLU A 111 0.49 2.44 -36.16
CA GLU A 111 1.73 2.39 -35.38
C GLU A 111 2.22 0.93 -35.19
N GLU A 112 3.54 0.81 -35.03
CA GLU A 112 4.27 -0.46 -34.88
C GLU A 112 4.37 -0.90 -33.41
N ALA A 113 4.87 -2.13 -33.19
CA ALA A 113 5.00 -2.73 -31.87
C ALA A 113 5.75 -1.83 -30.88
N GLU A 114 5.19 -1.70 -29.67
CA GLU A 114 5.59 -0.85 -28.53
C GLU A 114 4.91 0.52 -28.39
N SER A 115 4.02 0.90 -29.32
CA SER A 115 3.15 2.06 -29.07
C SER A 115 2.00 1.73 -28.11
N TYR A 116 1.74 2.64 -27.18
CA TYR A 116 0.61 2.60 -26.26
C TYR A 116 0.01 3.98 -26.05
N ARG A 117 -1.23 4.00 -25.59
CA ARG A 117 -1.90 5.19 -25.03
C ARG A 117 -2.27 4.88 -23.59
N LEU A 118 -2.19 5.90 -22.74
CA LEU A 118 -2.43 5.79 -21.30
C LEU A 118 -3.63 6.68 -20.93
N SER A 119 -4.58 6.15 -20.16
CA SER A 119 -5.62 6.98 -19.55
C SER A 119 -5.06 7.84 -18.42
N ASP A 120 -5.81 8.87 -18.03
CA ASP A 120 -5.59 9.48 -16.72
C ASP A 120 -5.77 8.44 -15.61
N ALA A 121 -5.11 8.67 -14.48
CA ALA A 121 -5.21 7.79 -13.34
C ALA A 121 -6.51 8.08 -12.56
N VAL A 122 -7.24 7.02 -12.23
CA VAL A 122 -8.48 7.07 -11.44
C VAL A 122 -8.25 6.31 -10.15
N ASP A 123 -8.54 6.96 -9.03
CA ASP A 123 -8.34 6.38 -7.70
C ASP A 123 -9.56 5.57 -7.26
N ILE A 124 -9.41 4.25 -7.20
CA ILE A 124 -10.49 3.31 -6.83
C ILE A 124 -10.00 2.47 -5.65
N GLY A 125 -10.67 2.64 -4.50
CA GLY A 125 -10.34 1.91 -3.27
C GLY A 125 -8.97 2.25 -2.67
N GLY A 126 -8.51 3.50 -2.85
CA GLY A 126 -7.20 3.96 -2.35
C GLY A 126 -6.00 3.54 -3.21
N PHE A 127 -6.25 3.02 -4.41
CA PHE A 127 -5.24 2.69 -5.41
C PHE A 127 -5.48 3.48 -6.68
N SER A 128 -4.39 3.94 -7.28
CA SER A 128 -4.42 4.66 -8.55
C SER A 128 -4.37 3.70 -9.72
N TRP A 129 -5.41 3.68 -10.55
CA TRP A 129 -5.55 2.78 -11.68
C TRP A 129 -5.48 3.56 -13.00
N ASN A 130 -4.84 2.99 -14.01
CA ASN A 130 -4.92 3.52 -15.37
C ASN A 130 -5.05 2.37 -16.38
N ILE A 131 -5.52 2.72 -17.57
CA ILE A 131 -5.70 1.80 -18.69
C ILE A 131 -4.61 2.07 -19.72
N TRP A 132 -4.04 0.98 -20.24
CA TRP A 132 -3.07 0.99 -21.32
C TRP A 132 -3.75 0.41 -22.55
N ALA A 133 -3.90 1.22 -23.58
CA ALA A 133 -4.33 0.75 -24.90
C ALA A 133 -3.08 0.41 -25.71
N LYS A 134 -2.99 -0.81 -26.24
CA LYS A 134 -1.87 -1.28 -27.07
C LYS A 134 -2.40 -1.91 -28.36
N ILE A 135 -1.72 -1.66 -29.46
CA ILE A 135 -1.92 -2.40 -30.71
C ILE A 135 -1.06 -3.67 -30.67
N SER A 136 -1.69 -4.82 -30.87
CA SER A 136 -0.99 -6.10 -30.98
C SER A 136 -1.28 -6.76 -32.32
N THR A 137 -0.30 -7.51 -32.83
CA THR A 137 -0.46 -8.34 -34.02
C THR A 137 -0.39 -9.79 -33.56
N LYS A 138 -1.40 -10.61 -33.90
CA LYS A 138 -1.36 -12.05 -33.63
C LYS A 138 -0.62 -12.78 -34.75
N ASP A 139 0.26 -13.70 -34.36
CA ASP A 139 1.09 -14.48 -35.29
C ASP A 139 0.24 -15.19 -36.35
N GLY A 140 0.62 -15.00 -37.62
CA GLY A 140 0.13 -15.77 -38.76
C GLY A 140 -0.69 -14.99 -39.81
N ASN A 141 -1.38 -13.90 -39.45
CA ASN A 141 -2.33 -13.23 -40.35
C ASN A 141 -2.16 -11.70 -40.52
N ASN A 142 -1.13 -11.07 -39.94
CA ASN A 142 -0.99 -9.60 -39.91
C ASN A 142 -2.23 -8.84 -39.40
N GLU A 143 -3.12 -9.51 -38.66
CA GLU A 143 -4.34 -8.92 -38.14
C GLU A 143 -4.01 -8.11 -36.87
N LYS A 144 -4.27 -6.80 -36.92
CA LYS A 144 -4.05 -5.89 -35.80
C LYS A 144 -5.26 -5.85 -34.87
N TRP A 145 -4.99 -5.86 -33.58
CA TRP A 145 -5.98 -5.83 -32.50
C TRP A 145 -5.68 -4.68 -31.55
N LEU A 146 -6.73 -4.01 -31.09
CA LEU A 146 -6.67 -3.16 -29.91
C LEU A 146 -6.77 -4.06 -28.68
N GLY A 147 -5.79 -3.99 -27.79
CA GLY A 147 -5.81 -4.59 -26.46
C GLY A 147 -5.88 -3.51 -25.39
N LEU A 148 -6.54 -3.84 -24.27
CA LEU A 148 -6.50 -3.02 -23.05
C LEU A 148 -5.84 -3.80 -21.93
N LEU A 149 -4.98 -3.13 -21.19
CA LEU A 149 -4.39 -3.63 -19.95
C LEU A 149 -4.71 -2.65 -18.83
N LEU A 150 -5.18 -3.17 -17.69
CA LEU A 150 -5.24 -2.40 -16.47
C LEU A 150 -3.87 -2.41 -15.80
N CYS A 151 -3.46 -1.27 -15.27
CA CYS A 151 -2.24 -1.18 -14.47
C CYS A 151 -2.26 -2.25 -13.36
N TYR A 152 -1.14 -2.94 -13.17
CA TYR A 152 -0.92 -3.95 -12.13
C TYR A 152 -1.56 -5.33 -12.33
N ASP A 153 -2.35 -5.53 -13.39
CA ASP A 153 -2.77 -6.87 -13.81
C ASP A 153 -1.80 -7.43 -14.87
N SER A 154 -1.16 -8.56 -14.55
CA SER A 154 -0.33 -9.31 -15.51
C SER A 154 -1.14 -10.20 -16.45
N SER A 155 -2.46 -10.25 -16.27
CA SER A 155 -3.37 -10.93 -17.20
C SER A 155 -3.55 -10.04 -18.44
N GLU A 156 -2.67 -10.22 -19.41
CA GLU A 156 -2.90 -9.66 -20.74
C GLU A 156 -4.22 -10.23 -21.28
N LYS A 157 -5.31 -9.45 -21.25
CA LYS A 157 -6.43 -9.69 -22.17
C LYS A 157 -6.04 -9.13 -23.53
N GLY A 158 -5.06 -9.79 -24.16
CA GLY A 158 -4.28 -9.29 -25.29
C GLY A 158 -5.02 -9.05 -26.62
N SER A 159 -6.36 -8.96 -26.63
CA SER A 159 -7.16 -8.70 -27.85
C SER A 159 -8.60 -8.35 -27.49
N LEU A 160 -8.93 -7.06 -27.36
CA LEU A 160 -10.31 -6.59 -27.11
C LEU A 160 -11.13 -6.62 -28.41
N ILE A 161 -10.67 -5.92 -29.44
CA ILE A 161 -11.39 -5.74 -30.71
C ILE A 161 -10.39 -5.66 -31.87
N LYS A 162 -10.78 -6.16 -33.04
CA LYS A 162 -10.00 -6.00 -34.26
C LYS A 162 -9.99 -4.55 -34.69
N ILE A 163 -8.87 -4.05 -35.18
CA ILE A 163 -8.79 -2.66 -35.66
C ILE A 163 -9.71 -2.42 -36.85
N SER A 164 -9.87 -3.41 -37.73
CA SER A 164 -10.81 -3.31 -38.86
C SER A 164 -12.28 -3.23 -38.42
N GLU A 165 -12.62 -3.80 -37.26
CA GLU A 165 -13.96 -3.73 -36.70
C GLU A 165 -14.15 -2.46 -35.86
N LEU A 166 -13.10 -2.01 -35.17
CA LEU A 166 -13.12 -0.77 -34.40
C LEU A 166 -13.36 0.44 -35.31
N LEU A 167 -12.64 0.51 -36.44
CA LEU A 167 -12.69 1.62 -37.39
C LEU A 167 -13.84 1.51 -38.41
N ASP A 168 -14.71 0.51 -38.29
CA ASP A 168 -15.90 0.38 -39.14
C ASP A 168 -17.00 1.32 -38.62
N PRO A 169 -17.37 2.39 -39.35
CA PRO A 169 -18.37 3.36 -38.88
C PRO A 169 -19.75 2.73 -38.65
N SER A 170 -20.06 1.60 -39.31
CA SER A 170 -21.34 0.89 -39.12
C SER A 170 -21.46 0.20 -37.76
N LYS A 171 -20.33 0.02 -37.05
CA LYS A 171 -20.29 -0.61 -35.73
C LYS A 171 -20.55 0.36 -34.59
N GLY A 172 -20.42 1.67 -34.84
CA GLY A 172 -20.71 2.72 -33.87
C GLY A 172 -19.67 2.86 -32.74
N PHE A 173 -18.49 2.25 -32.85
CA PHE A 173 -17.44 2.35 -31.83
C PHE A 173 -16.48 3.53 -32.04
N TYR A 174 -16.41 4.03 -33.27
CA TYR A 174 -15.46 5.03 -33.73
C TYR A 174 -16.19 6.25 -34.26
N ASN A 175 -15.82 7.43 -33.78
CA ASN A 175 -16.27 8.70 -34.33
C ASN A 175 -15.37 9.07 -35.51
N GLU A 176 -15.86 8.84 -36.73
CA GLU A 176 -15.13 9.12 -37.97
C GLU A 176 -14.85 10.60 -38.20
N ASP A 177 -15.77 11.48 -37.79
CA ASP A 177 -15.64 12.93 -37.98
C ASP A 177 -14.53 13.53 -37.10
N GLU A 178 -14.33 12.98 -35.90
CA GLU A 178 -13.33 13.47 -34.93
C GLU A 178 -12.06 12.62 -34.86
N ASP A 179 -12.04 11.47 -35.54
CA ASP A 179 -11.02 10.42 -35.44
C ASP A 179 -10.77 9.97 -33.98
N LYS A 180 -11.85 9.62 -33.27
CA LYS A 180 -11.82 9.31 -31.83
C LYS A 180 -12.50 8.01 -31.46
N VAL A 181 -11.96 7.30 -30.48
CA VAL A 181 -12.64 6.20 -29.76
C VAL A 181 -12.71 6.49 -28.26
N LYS A 182 -13.84 6.17 -27.62
CA LYS A 182 -13.98 6.17 -26.17
C LYS A 182 -14.07 4.74 -25.64
N LEU A 183 -13.27 4.47 -24.63
CA LEU A 183 -13.13 3.19 -23.97
C LEU A 183 -13.47 3.38 -22.49
N ALA A 184 -14.21 2.44 -21.92
CA ALA A 184 -14.51 2.43 -20.50
C ALA A 184 -14.22 1.04 -19.93
N ILE A 185 -13.66 1.00 -18.72
CA ILE A 185 -13.50 -0.23 -17.97
C ILE A 185 -14.12 -0.05 -16.59
N ASP A 186 -15.14 -0.85 -16.31
CA ASP A 186 -15.70 -0.97 -14.96
C ASP A 186 -14.75 -1.83 -14.13
N VAL A 187 -14.25 -1.30 -13.03
CA VAL A 187 -13.30 -1.97 -12.14
C VAL A 187 -13.93 -2.19 -10.78
N ILE A 188 -13.88 -3.43 -10.30
CA ILE A 188 -14.32 -3.79 -8.94
C ILE A 188 -13.09 -4.16 -8.11
N VAL A 189 -12.71 -3.30 -7.16
CA VAL A 189 -11.53 -3.47 -6.30
C VAL A 189 -11.96 -3.97 -4.92
N ASP A 190 -11.35 -5.06 -4.46
CA ASP A 190 -11.51 -5.51 -3.07
C ASP A 190 -10.90 -4.48 -2.11
N GLU A 191 -11.59 -4.20 -1.00
CA GLU A 191 -11.05 -3.33 0.04
C GLU A 191 -9.68 -3.83 0.54
N PRO A 192 -8.67 -2.94 0.61
CA PRO A 192 -7.37 -3.29 1.17
C PRO A 192 -7.53 -3.76 2.63
N LYS A 193 -6.76 -4.78 3.00
CA LYS A 193 -6.80 -5.36 4.35
C LYS A 193 -6.23 -4.37 5.39
N THR A 194 -7.07 -3.46 5.93
CA THR A 194 -6.92 -2.60 7.15
C THR A 194 -5.62 -1.75 7.25
N GLU A 195 -5.57 -0.49 7.71
CA GLU A 195 -6.36 0.32 8.64
C GLU A 195 -6.62 1.74 8.07
N LYS A 196 -7.67 2.41 8.58
CA LYS A 196 -8.13 3.80 8.32
C LYS A 196 -7.32 4.61 7.30
N PHE A 197 -7.81 4.61 6.06
CA PHE A 197 -7.35 5.49 5.00
C PHE A 197 -7.83 6.92 5.27
N ILE A 198 -6.89 7.83 5.55
CA ILE A 198 -7.05 9.25 5.25
C ILE A 198 -5.88 9.61 4.34
N SER A 199 -6.05 9.40 3.04
CA SER A 199 -5.18 10.06 2.05
C SER A 199 -6.06 10.73 1.01
N ASP A 200 -5.87 12.04 0.89
CA ASP A 200 -6.45 12.89 -0.13
C ASP A 200 -5.87 12.46 -1.51
N PRO A 201 -6.71 11.98 -2.45
CA PRO A 201 -6.29 11.45 -3.75
C PRO A 201 -5.55 12.48 -4.63
N ASN A 202 -5.62 13.77 -4.32
CA ASN A 202 -4.98 14.82 -5.11
C ASN A 202 -3.57 15.20 -4.63
N LYS A 203 -3.01 14.54 -3.60
CA LYS A 203 -1.68 14.88 -3.07
C LYS A 203 -0.63 13.85 -3.48
N SER A 204 0.12 14.16 -4.53
CA SER A 204 1.41 13.53 -4.88
C SER A 204 2.56 13.86 -3.90
N ASN A 205 2.20 14.41 -2.73
CA ASN A 205 3.11 14.80 -1.67
C ASN A 205 2.58 14.34 -0.31
N GLY A 206 3.48 14.18 0.64
CA GLY A 206 3.12 13.86 2.02
C GLY A 206 4.07 14.54 2.97
N THR A 207 3.63 14.73 4.22
CA THR A 207 4.51 15.29 5.25
C THR A 207 4.44 14.39 6.47
N LEU A 208 5.61 13.96 6.94
CA LEU A 208 5.79 13.32 8.23
C LEU A 208 6.27 14.37 9.21
N SER A 209 5.83 14.28 10.46
CA SER A 209 6.36 15.10 11.54
C SER A 209 6.53 14.27 12.80
N MET A 210 7.52 14.62 13.61
CA MET A 210 7.68 14.06 14.96
C MET A 210 8.32 15.07 15.88
N GLU A 211 8.00 14.97 17.16
CA GLU A 211 8.67 15.73 18.22
C GLU A 211 9.60 14.79 18.99
N ILE A 212 10.78 15.30 19.33
CA ILE A 212 11.73 14.61 20.18
C ILE A 212 11.82 15.37 21.48
N GLU A 213 11.27 14.77 22.54
CA GLU A 213 11.41 15.26 23.90
C GLU A 213 12.71 14.77 24.53
N LYS A 214 13.24 15.50 25.52
CA LYS A 214 14.49 15.16 26.21
C LYS A 214 15.65 15.00 25.22
N LEU A 215 15.79 15.93 24.29
CA LEU A 215 16.85 15.91 23.28
C LEU A 215 18.24 16.00 23.93
N SER A 216 18.37 16.76 25.02
CA SER A 216 19.62 16.89 25.76
C SER A 216 20.06 15.56 26.41
N GLU A 217 19.10 14.73 26.84
CA GLU A 217 19.36 13.36 27.31
C GLU A 217 19.81 12.49 26.15
N PHE A 218 19.07 12.52 25.03
CA PHE A 218 19.39 11.78 23.81
C PHE A 218 20.82 12.08 23.35
N ALA A 219 21.22 13.34 23.27
CA ALA A 219 22.55 13.76 22.86
C ALA A 219 23.70 13.16 23.71
N ARG A 220 23.42 12.78 24.96
CA ARG A 220 24.43 12.24 25.89
C ARG A 220 24.53 10.72 25.84
N GLU A 221 23.58 10.02 25.23
CA GLU A 221 23.57 8.56 25.15
C GLU A 221 24.87 8.03 24.50
N ILE A 222 25.45 7.00 25.10
CA ILE A 222 26.77 6.42 24.75
C ILE A 222 26.65 5.10 24.00
N THR A 223 25.49 4.46 24.06
CA THR A 223 25.14 3.24 23.31
C THR A 223 24.38 3.60 22.06
N TRP A 224 24.33 2.68 21.09
CA TRP A 224 23.48 2.83 19.90
C TRP A 224 22.05 3.12 20.34
N SER A 225 21.55 4.31 19.98
CA SER A 225 20.21 4.77 20.31
C SER A 225 19.51 5.27 19.07
N GLU A 226 18.26 4.86 18.95
CA GLU A 226 17.40 5.15 17.82
C GLU A 226 16.02 5.54 18.36
N ARG A 227 15.46 6.61 17.81
CA ARG A 227 14.05 6.95 18.03
C ARG A 227 13.33 6.92 16.69
N LYS A 228 12.09 6.44 16.72
CA LYS A 228 11.23 6.34 15.53
C LYS A 228 9.94 7.10 15.76
N SER A 229 9.42 7.71 14.70
CA SER A 229 8.06 8.24 14.74
C SER A 229 7.02 7.12 14.70
N GLU A 230 5.79 7.51 14.98
CA GLU A 230 4.62 6.75 14.56
C GLU A 230 4.62 6.53 13.03
N THR A 231 3.96 5.47 12.60
CA THR A 231 3.83 5.15 11.18
C THR A 231 2.89 6.17 10.51
N VAL A 232 3.36 6.82 9.46
CA VAL A 232 2.55 7.68 8.60
C VAL A 232 2.43 7.03 7.24
N TYR A 233 1.20 6.86 6.77
CA TYR A 233 0.95 6.30 5.45
C TYR A 233 0.91 7.41 4.40
N VAL A 234 1.82 7.34 3.43
CA VAL A 234 1.85 8.25 2.29
C VAL A 234 1.84 7.42 1.02
N THR A 235 0.86 7.64 0.14
CA THR A 235 0.61 6.82 -1.07
C THR A 235 0.50 5.31 -0.79
N GLY A 236 -0.10 4.95 0.36
CA GLY A 236 -0.29 3.54 0.78
C GLY A 236 0.98 2.83 1.26
N MET A 237 2.05 3.58 1.54
CA MET A 237 3.31 3.04 2.05
C MET A 237 3.54 3.51 3.49
N PRO A 238 3.97 2.60 4.40
CA PRO A 238 4.22 2.92 5.80
C PRO A 238 5.58 3.60 5.96
N TRP A 239 5.56 4.90 6.27
CA TRP A 239 6.78 5.68 6.47
C TRP A 239 6.96 6.02 7.94
N LYS A 240 8.21 6.06 8.39
CA LYS A 240 8.61 6.53 9.71
C LYS A 240 9.80 7.45 9.57
N ILE A 241 9.88 8.46 10.43
CA ILE A 241 11.12 9.16 10.70
C ILE A 241 11.96 8.29 11.63
N ILE A 242 13.25 8.16 11.34
CA ILE A 242 14.23 7.58 12.24
C ILE A 242 15.31 8.60 12.55
N VAL A 243 15.70 8.66 13.82
CA VAL A 243 16.79 9.51 14.29
C VAL A 243 17.77 8.69 15.10
N GLN A 244 19.06 8.96 14.88
CA GLN A 244 20.16 8.18 15.43
C GLN A 244 21.30 9.10 15.84
N ILE A 245 22.11 8.66 16.79
CA ILE A 245 23.34 9.36 17.17
C ILE A 245 24.50 8.74 16.41
N ASN A 246 25.19 9.53 15.61
CA ASN A 246 26.38 9.11 14.88
C ASN A 246 27.61 9.85 15.38
N THR A 247 28.78 9.22 15.28
CA THR A 247 30.06 9.88 15.54
C THR A 247 30.82 10.00 14.23
N LYS A 248 31.29 11.20 13.90
CA LYS A 248 32.12 11.41 12.71
C LYS A 248 33.57 11.02 13.03
N ASP A 249 34.21 10.28 12.12
CA ASP A 249 35.57 9.78 12.30
C ASP A 249 36.56 10.92 12.61
N GLY A 250 37.30 10.79 13.73
CA GLY A 250 38.47 11.61 14.05
C GLY A 250 38.31 12.65 15.18
N ASN A 251 37.10 13.08 15.56
CA ASN A 251 36.92 14.14 16.58
C ASN A 251 35.92 13.79 17.71
N ASN A 252 35.39 12.57 17.76
CA ASN A 252 34.33 12.16 18.72
C ASN A 252 33.11 13.10 18.78
N GLU A 253 32.94 13.97 17.78
CA GLU A 253 31.80 14.85 17.68
C GLU A 253 30.55 14.03 17.40
N LYS A 254 29.50 14.26 18.20
CA LYS A 254 28.20 13.61 18.04
C LYS A 254 27.35 14.38 17.04
N TRP A 255 26.81 13.63 16.10
CA TRP A 255 25.97 14.10 15.02
C TRP A 255 24.57 13.52 15.14
N PHE A 256 23.60 14.39 14.86
CA PHE A 256 22.21 14.02 14.74
C PHE A 256 22.01 13.39 13.35
N GLY A 257 21.77 12.09 13.31
CA GLY A 257 21.37 11.35 12.13
C GLY A 257 19.86 11.43 11.94
N PHE A 258 19.43 11.67 10.70
CA PHE A 258 18.02 11.89 10.37
C PHE A 258 17.72 11.20 9.04
N ALA A 259 16.83 10.21 9.08
CA ALA A 259 16.49 9.40 7.92
C ALA A 259 15.00 9.07 7.85
N LEU A 260 14.56 8.77 6.63
CA LEU A 260 13.24 8.25 6.31
C LEU A 260 13.35 6.73 6.22
N LEU A 261 12.44 6.03 6.89
CA LEU A 261 12.30 4.58 6.84
C LEU A 261 10.97 4.24 6.17
N CYS A 262 11.00 3.36 5.17
CA CYS A 262 9.81 2.66 4.70
C CYS A 262 9.70 1.33 5.47
N ASP A 263 8.80 1.27 6.45
CA ASP A 263 8.58 0.09 7.30
C ASP A 263 7.62 -0.90 6.64
N ALA A 264 7.98 -1.32 5.43
CA ALA A 264 7.23 -2.31 4.66
C ALA A 264 7.68 -3.74 4.99
N SER A 265 8.13 -3.98 6.23
CA SER A 265 8.69 -5.25 6.69
C SER A 265 7.71 -6.43 6.59
N GLU A 266 6.41 -6.15 6.63
CA GLU A 266 5.33 -7.14 6.46
C GLU A 266 4.94 -7.40 4.99
N LYS A 267 5.51 -6.65 4.03
CA LYS A 267 5.23 -6.84 2.60
C LYS A 267 6.21 -7.87 2.02
N ASP A 268 5.72 -8.70 1.09
CA ASP A 268 6.59 -9.58 0.30
C ASP A 268 7.74 -8.75 -0.31
N GLY A 269 8.98 -9.26 -0.26
CA GLY A 269 10.21 -8.52 -0.57
C GLY A 269 10.38 -7.99 -2.00
N ASN A 270 9.32 -7.90 -2.80
CA ASN A 270 9.29 -7.47 -4.19
C ASN A 270 8.57 -6.11 -4.38
N TRP A 271 8.79 -5.17 -3.46
CA TRP A 271 8.28 -3.81 -3.54
C TRP A 271 9.41 -2.83 -3.78
N SER A 272 9.09 -1.73 -4.45
CA SER A 272 9.97 -0.57 -4.48
C SER A 272 9.16 0.72 -4.60
N ARG A 273 9.76 1.84 -4.17
CA ARG A 273 9.19 3.19 -4.26
C ARG A 273 10.28 4.21 -4.50
N GLU A 274 10.05 5.10 -5.45
CA GLU A 274 10.91 6.25 -5.67
C GLU A 274 10.24 7.51 -5.11
N CYS A 275 10.95 8.26 -4.28
CA CYS A 275 10.51 9.58 -3.84
C CYS A 275 11.70 10.53 -3.62
N SER A 276 11.41 11.82 -3.70
CA SER A 276 12.31 12.87 -3.23
C SER A 276 11.91 13.26 -1.81
N SER A 277 12.90 13.42 -0.94
CA SER A 277 12.69 13.69 0.49
C SER A 277 13.41 14.98 0.88
N THR A 278 12.66 15.94 1.44
CA THR A 278 13.21 17.15 2.07
C THR A 278 13.10 17.01 3.58
N PHE A 279 14.24 16.92 4.25
CA PHE A 279 14.35 16.77 5.70
C PHE A 279 14.45 18.14 6.35
N ARG A 280 13.66 18.40 7.38
CA ARG A 280 13.55 19.71 8.05
C ARG A 280 13.61 19.58 9.57
N ILE A 281 14.26 20.55 10.19
CA ILE A 281 14.14 20.87 11.60
C ILE A 281 13.37 22.18 11.68
N VAL A 282 12.20 22.13 12.30
CA VAL A 282 11.25 23.24 12.31
C VAL A 282 11.76 24.34 13.24
N SER A 283 11.80 25.58 12.75
CA SER A 283 12.21 26.70 13.58
C SER A 283 11.19 26.96 14.70
N GLN A 284 11.68 27.27 15.90
CA GLN A 284 10.85 27.65 17.04
C GLN A 284 10.28 29.07 16.91
N LYS A 285 10.84 29.89 16.00
CA LYS A 285 10.35 31.26 15.74
C LYS A 285 9.44 31.29 14.52
N ASN A 286 8.22 31.76 14.73
CA ASN A 286 7.26 31.92 13.65
C ASN A 286 7.80 32.89 12.58
N GLY A 287 7.79 32.46 11.32
CA GLY A 287 8.29 33.23 10.18
C GLY A 287 9.80 33.12 9.91
N VAL A 288 10.54 32.33 10.69
CA VAL A 288 11.93 31.94 10.37
C VAL A 288 11.91 30.65 9.56
N GLU A 289 12.78 30.57 8.55
CA GLU A 289 12.87 29.39 7.69
C GLU A 289 13.42 28.17 8.43
N ASP A 290 12.86 27.00 8.15
CA ASP A 290 13.33 25.72 8.70
C ASP A 290 14.76 25.41 8.21
N PHE A 291 15.58 24.86 9.11
CA PHE A 291 16.82 24.24 8.67
C PHE A 291 16.50 22.96 7.90
N HIS A 292 16.89 22.89 6.63
CA HIS A 292 16.54 21.76 5.78
C HIS A 292 17.69 21.27 4.91
N LYS A 293 17.64 19.99 4.55
CA LYS A 293 18.46 19.40 3.48
C LYS A 293 17.58 18.51 2.61
N THR A 294 17.85 18.51 1.32
CA THR A 294 17.24 17.60 0.37
C THR A 294 18.26 16.54 0.01
N GLU A 295 17.82 15.29 -0.16
CA GLU A 295 18.68 14.27 -0.79
C GLU A 295 19.15 14.76 -2.17
N SER A 296 20.35 14.38 -2.60
CA SER A 296 20.94 14.77 -3.89
C SER A 296 19.97 14.54 -5.06
N ASP A 297 20.17 15.25 -6.18
CA ASP A 297 19.27 15.32 -7.36
C ASP A 297 18.85 13.96 -7.99
N GLU A 298 19.44 12.84 -7.55
CA GLU A 298 18.99 11.49 -7.85
C GLU A 298 17.95 11.03 -6.82
N LYS A 299 16.72 10.80 -7.28
CA LYS A 299 15.59 10.39 -6.44
C LYS A 299 15.90 9.12 -5.64
N GLY A 300 15.44 9.07 -4.40
CA GLY A 300 15.67 7.95 -3.49
C GLY A 300 14.76 6.78 -3.79
N ILE A 301 15.32 5.66 -4.26
CA ILE A 301 14.60 4.38 -4.41
C ILE A 301 14.68 3.59 -3.10
N PHE A 302 13.52 3.29 -2.53
CA PHE A 302 13.30 2.40 -1.40
C PHE A 302 12.84 1.03 -1.90
N ASN A 303 13.34 -0.05 -1.30
CA ASN A 303 12.93 -1.42 -1.59
C ASN A 303 13.28 -2.33 -0.40
N SER A 304 13.16 -3.65 -0.57
CA SER A 304 13.50 -4.63 0.47
C SER A 304 14.97 -4.65 0.88
N GLU A 305 15.88 -4.20 0.02
CA GLU A 305 17.33 -4.09 0.30
C GLU A 305 17.70 -2.72 0.90
N VAL A 306 17.00 -1.66 0.48
CA VAL A 306 17.23 -0.27 0.88
C VAL A 306 15.93 0.26 1.49
N THR A 307 15.71 -0.06 2.77
CA THR A 307 14.48 0.31 3.48
C THR A 307 14.54 1.71 4.09
N ASN A 308 15.73 2.28 4.27
CA ASN A 308 15.92 3.64 4.78
C ASN A 308 16.90 4.45 3.92
N ARG A 309 16.70 5.77 3.93
CA ARG A 309 17.59 6.77 3.32
C ARG A 309 17.59 8.06 4.11
N GLY A 310 18.69 8.79 4.07
CA GLY A 310 18.82 10.08 4.72
C GLY A 310 20.27 10.39 5.07
N PHE A 311 20.45 11.19 6.12
CA PHE A 311 21.74 11.74 6.49
C PHE A 311 22.23 11.13 7.79
N LYS A 312 23.33 10.36 7.72
CA LYS A 312 24.03 9.92 8.94
C LYS A 312 24.51 11.10 9.78
N ASN A 313 24.97 12.17 9.12
CA ASN A 313 25.47 13.39 9.74
C ASN A 313 24.64 14.60 9.28
N PHE A 314 23.39 14.71 9.74
CA PHE A 314 22.47 15.77 9.32
C PHE A 314 22.88 17.14 9.88
N ILE A 315 23.04 17.24 11.20
CA ILE A 315 23.51 18.43 11.91
C ILE A 315 24.30 17.98 13.14
N SER A 316 25.28 18.75 13.62
CA SER A 316 25.93 18.43 14.89
C SER A 316 25.00 18.74 16.06
N PHE A 317 25.12 17.99 17.15
CA PHE A 317 24.34 18.31 18.35
C PHE A 317 24.69 19.69 18.94
N ALA A 318 25.95 20.12 18.77
CA ALA A 318 26.40 21.45 19.18
C ALA A 318 25.69 22.57 18.41
N GLU A 319 25.50 22.40 17.09
CA GLU A 319 24.77 23.38 16.27
C GLU A 319 23.25 23.29 16.49
N LEU A 320 22.70 22.09 16.62
CA LEU A 320 21.26 21.89 16.84
C LEU A 320 20.75 22.54 18.14
N MET A 321 21.55 22.44 19.19
CA MET A 321 21.22 22.99 20.52
C MET A 321 21.80 24.38 20.76
N ASP A 322 22.34 25.05 19.73
CA ASP A 322 22.80 26.43 19.84
C ASP A 322 21.58 27.37 19.98
N PRO A 323 21.43 28.12 21.09
CA PRO A 323 20.30 29.02 21.29
C PRO A 323 20.16 30.10 20.20
N SER A 324 21.23 30.42 19.47
CA SER A 324 21.20 31.38 18.37
C SER A 324 20.56 30.85 17.09
N LYS A 325 20.39 29.53 16.97
CA LYS A 325 19.86 28.87 15.77
C LYS A 325 18.34 28.70 15.80
N ASP A 326 17.71 28.85 16.96
CA ASP A 326 16.25 28.73 17.15
C ASP A 326 15.66 27.39 16.65
N LEU A 327 16.47 26.32 16.61
CA LEU A 327 16.04 24.98 16.16
C LEU A 327 15.58 24.07 17.31
N TYR A 328 15.97 24.41 18.54
CA TYR A 328 15.74 23.62 19.75
C TYR A 328 15.05 24.49 20.80
N ASN A 329 14.00 23.94 21.43
CA ASN A 329 13.33 24.56 22.56
C ASN A 329 14.01 24.11 23.86
N GLU A 330 14.81 25.00 24.45
CA GLU A 330 15.56 24.72 25.68
C GLU A 330 14.66 24.56 26.91
N GLU A 331 13.55 25.29 26.98
CA GLU A 331 12.63 25.23 28.13
C GLU A 331 11.89 23.88 28.19
N GLU A 332 11.47 23.36 27.04
CA GLU A 332 10.78 22.07 26.95
C GLU A 332 11.71 20.88 26.70
N ASP A 333 13.00 21.13 26.42
CA ASP A 333 13.97 20.14 25.93
C ASP A 333 13.46 19.37 24.71
N LYS A 334 13.02 20.12 23.68
CA LYS A 334 12.34 19.58 22.50
C LYS A 334 12.88 20.06 21.16
N VAL A 335 12.79 19.20 20.16
CA VAL A 335 12.95 19.57 18.74
C VAL A 335 11.82 18.96 17.91
N THR A 336 11.33 19.73 16.94
CA THR A 336 10.31 19.29 15.99
C THR A 336 10.95 19.01 14.63
N LEU A 337 10.68 17.83 14.10
CA LEU A 337 11.19 17.37 12.81
C LEU A 337 10.06 17.24 11.82
N ALA A 338 10.37 17.50 10.55
CA ALA A 338 9.47 17.20 9.46
C ALA A 338 10.22 16.61 8.27
N ILE A 339 9.57 15.70 7.54
CA ILE A 339 10.03 15.25 6.22
C ILE A 339 8.92 15.50 5.23
N HIS A 340 9.20 16.28 4.20
CA HIS A 340 8.30 16.45 3.06
C HIS A 340 8.70 15.47 1.96
N LEU A 341 7.76 14.60 1.58
CA LEU A 341 7.89 13.64 0.50
C LEU A 341 7.25 14.21 -0.75
N THR A 342 7.97 14.13 -1.86
CA THR A 342 7.43 14.43 -3.19
C THR A 342 7.62 13.21 -4.06
N TYR A 343 6.51 12.67 -4.58
CA TYR A 343 6.55 11.57 -5.52
C TYR A 343 6.59 12.15 -6.92
N THR A 344 7.55 11.69 -7.73
CA THR A 344 7.35 11.83 -9.17
C THR A 344 6.49 10.65 -9.60
N CYS A 345 5.39 10.93 -10.29
CA CYS A 345 4.66 9.89 -11.00
C CYS A 345 5.58 9.39 -12.13
N LEU A 346 6.49 8.48 -11.80
CA LEU A 346 7.21 7.69 -12.78
C LEU A 346 6.45 6.39 -12.94
N ALA A 347 6.02 6.18 -14.18
CA ALA A 347 5.60 4.90 -14.69
C ALA A 347 6.57 3.81 -14.21
N ALA A 348 5.98 2.67 -13.83
CA ALA A 348 6.66 1.46 -13.39
C ALA A 348 7.19 1.46 -11.95
N LEU A 349 6.29 1.30 -10.97
CA LEU A 349 6.51 0.40 -9.82
C LEU A 349 5.16 -0.21 -9.42
N ARG A 350 5.06 -1.55 -9.42
CA ARG A 350 3.83 -2.33 -9.18
C ARG A 350 3.45 -2.31 -7.69
N PRO A 351 2.36 -1.65 -7.23
CA PRO A 351 1.74 -1.93 -5.95
C PRO A 351 0.91 -3.21 -6.10
N ARG A 352 1.31 -4.29 -5.44
CA ARG A 352 0.41 -5.42 -5.21
C ARG A 352 -0.35 -5.19 -3.90
N SER A 353 -1.50 -4.54 -3.98
CA SER A 353 -2.61 -4.84 -3.06
C SER A 353 -3.99 -4.31 -3.49
N GLY A 354 -4.14 -3.72 -4.68
CA GLY A 354 -5.45 -3.68 -5.34
C GLY A 354 -5.71 -5.05 -5.97
N ARG A 355 -6.65 -5.84 -5.42
CA ARG A 355 -7.12 -7.05 -6.11
C ARG A 355 -8.36 -6.67 -6.89
N ILE A 356 -8.25 -6.68 -8.22
CA ILE A 356 -9.41 -6.61 -9.09
C ILE A 356 -10.18 -7.93 -8.91
N SER A 357 -11.40 -7.83 -8.42
CA SER A 357 -12.30 -8.97 -8.29
C SER A 357 -12.95 -9.31 -9.63
N SER A 358 -13.24 -8.29 -10.45
CA SER A 358 -13.65 -8.40 -11.86
C SER A 358 -13.54 -7.06 -12.56
N PHE A 359 -13.48 -7.09 -13.90
CA PHE A 359 -13.63 -5.89 -14.72
C PHE A 359 -14.39 -6.20 -16.01
N THR A 360 -15.12 -5.20 -16.51
CA THR A 360 -15.89 -5.28 -17.76
C THR A 360 -15.47 -4.13 -18.67
N ILE A 361 -15.23 -4.43 -19.95
CA ILE A 361 -14.82 -3.43 -20.94
C ILE A 361 -16.02 -3.04 -21.78
N HIS A 362 -16.23 -1.74 -21.92
CA HIS A 362 -17.24 -1.14 -22.76
C HIS A 362 -16.58 -0.26 -23.83
N LEU A 363 -17.07 -0.36 -25.06
CA LEU A 363 -16.87 0.64 -26.09
C LEU A 363 -18.06 1.60 -25.97
N ALA A 364 -17.78 2.87 -25.70
CA ALA A 364 -18.82 3.85 -25.35
C ALA A 364 -19.00 4.86 -26.50
N TYR A 365 -20.15 4.82 -27.16
CA TYR A 365 -20.75 5.95 -27.88
C TYR A 365 -22.27 5.83 -27.89
#